data_AF-A0A8H7L269-F1
#
_entry.id   AF-A0A8H7L269-F1
#
_cell.length_a   1.000
_cell.length_b   1.000
_cell.length_c   1.000
_cell.angle_alpha   90.00
_cell.angle_beta   90.00
_cell.angle_gamma   90.00
#
_symmetry.space_group_name_H-M   'P 1'
#
loop_
_entity.id
_entity.type
_entity.pdbx_description
1 polymer ?
#
loop_
_entity_poly.entity_id
_entity_poly.type
_entity_poly.pdbx_seq_one_letter_code
_entity_poly.pdbx_strand_id
1 'polypeptide(L)'
;MGAANAPAEVAALGHFLKGSASALGVQRLGATCQDIEHHGQLAASPSGNNEAMARIGRLLGRVEGECVAAERWLGRWYAEEG
;
A
#
# COMPACT_ATOMS: atom_id res chain seq x y z
N MET A 1 15.64 12.17 1.57
CA MET A 1 14.37 12.84 1.88
C MET A 1 13.43 12.57 0.73
N GLY A 2 12.63 11.49 0.82
CA GLY A 2 11.65 11.15 -0.22
C GLY A 2 10.59 12.24 -0.30
N ALA A 3 10.10 12.52 -1.51
CA ALA A 3 9.07 13.52 -1.75
C ALA A 3 7.91 13.34 -0.75
N ALA A 4 7.58 14.40 -0.02
CA ALA A 4 6.41 14.40 0.83
C ALA A 4 5.17 14.46 -0.08
N ASN A 5 4.66 13.29 -0.45
CA ASN A 5 3.44 13.18 -1.26
C ASN A 5 2.26 13.72 -0.46
N ALA A 6 1.34 14.41 -1.15
CA ALA A 6 0.14 14.94 -0.50
C ALA A 6 -0.74 13.79 0.02
N PRO A 7 -1.48 13.96 1.14
CA PRO A 7 -2.34 12.90 1.67
C PRO A 7 -3.34 12.31 0.67
N ALA A 8 -3.91 13.15 -0.19
CA ALA A 8 -4.82 12.72 -1.25
C ALA A 8 -4.12 11.86 -2.32
N GLU A 9 -2.85 12.17 -2.63
CA GLU A 9 -2.03 11.38 -3.55
C GLU A 9 -1.69 10.01 -2.95
N VAL A 10 -1.35 9.98 -1.66
CA VAL A 10 -1.16 8.72 -0.92
C VAL A 10 -2.41 7.85 -0.98
N ALA A 11 -3.60 8.44 -0.79
CA ALA A 11 -4.85 7.72 -0.89
C ALA A 11 -5.08 7.10 -2.27
N ALA A 12 -4.85 7.88 -3.33
CA ALA A 12 -4.99 7.44 -4.71
C ALA A 12 -4.00 6.30 -5.05
N LEU A 13 -2.75 6.40 -4.58
CA LEU A 13 -1.74 5.35 -4.77
C LEU A 13 -2.11 4.07 -4.01
N GLY A 14 -2.62 4.19 -2.78
CA GLY A 14 -3.14 3.05 -2.02
C GLY A 14 -4.27 2.34 -2.76
N HIS A 15 -5.22 3.11 -3.31
CA HIS A 15 -6.33 2.58 -4.10
C HIS A 15 -5.84 1.82 -5.36
N PHE A 16 -4.93 2.44 -6.10
CA PHE A 16 -4.36 1.85 -7.31
C PHE A 16 -3.66 0.51 -6.99
N LEU A 17 -2.75 0.52 -6.01
CA LEU A 17 -1.97 -0.67 -5.67
C LEU A 17 -2.81 -1.79 -5.08
N LYS A 18 -3.86 -1.45 -4.32
CA LYS A 18 -4.88 -2.41 -3.85
C LYS A 18 -5.53 -3.13 -5.03
N GLY A 19 -5.91 -2.40 -6.08
CA GLY A 19 -6.49 -2.98 -7.30
C GLY A 19 -5.55 -3.99 -7.95
N SER A 20 -4.27 -3.63 -8.11
CA SER A 20 -3.25 -4.52 -8.67
C SER A 20 -3.04 -5.78 -7.81
N ALA A 21 -2.94 -5.63 -6.48
CA ALA A 21 -2.76 -6.75 -5.57
C ALA A 21 -3.93 -7.75 -5.62
N SER A 22 -5.17 -7.24 -5.68
CA SER A 22 -6.38 -8.07 -5.81
C SER A 22 -6.40 -8.86 -7.12
N ALA A 23 -6.01 -8.24 -8.24
CA ALA A 23 -5.95 -8.92 -9.55
C ALA A 23 -4.94 -10.08 -9.56
N LEU A 24 -3.87 -9.98 -8.77
CA LEU A 24 -2.85 -11.02 -8.62
C LEU A 24 -3.13 -11.99 -7.47
N GLY A 25 -4.26 -11.84 -6.76
CA GLY A 25 -4.60 -12.69 -5.60
C GLY A 25 -3.72 -12.46 -4.35
N VAL A 26 -2.94 -11.37 -4.29
CA VAL A 26 -2.03 -11.07 -3.18
C VAL A 26 -2.77 -10.35 -2.04
N GLN A 27 -3.62 -11.09 -1.33
CA GLN A 27 -4.59 -10.55 -0.36
C GLN A 27 -3.96 -9.69 0.75
N ARG A 28 -2.83 -10.13 1.30
CA ARG A 28 -2.16 -9.42 2.40
C ARG A 28 -1.68 -8.03 1.98
N LEU A 29 -1.10 -7.93 0.78
CA LEU A 29 -0.67 -6.65 0.20
C LEU A 29 -1.89 -5.76 -0.06
N GLY A 30 -2.97 -6.32 -0.62
CA GLY A 30 -4.21 -5.60 -0.85
C GLY A 30 -4.80 -4.98 0.42
N ALA A 31 -4.80 -5.73 1.54
CA ALA A 31 -5.27 -5.24 2.83
C ALA A 31 -4.43 -4.05 3.34
N THR A 32 -3.10 -4.14 3.27
CA THR A 32 -2.23 -3.03 3.67
C THR A 32 -2.43 -1.79 2.77
N CYS A 33 -2.63 -1.98 1.47
CA CYS A 33 -2.95 -0.88 0.54
C CYS A 33 -4.29 -0.21 0.87
N GLN A 34 -5.30 -0.96 1.31
CA GLN A 34 -6.57 -0.43 1.79
C GLN A 34 -6.40 0.43 3.05
N ASP A 35 -5.55 0.01 3.99
CA ASP A 35 -5.24 0.83 5.18
C ASP A 35 -4.55 2.14 4.80
N ILE A 36 -3.63 2.12 3.82
CA ILE A 36 -2.96 3.31 3.29
C ILE A 36 -3.97 4.25 2.63
N GLU A 37 -4.87 3.71 1.79
CA GLU A 37 -5.96 4.48 1.17
C GLU A 37 -6.80 5.20 2.23
N HIS A 38 -7.25 4.47 3.25
CA HIS A 38 -8.07 5.00 4.33
C HIS A 38 -7.37 6.10 5.12
N HIS A 39 -6.11 5.88 5.54
CA HIS A 39 -5.37 6.89 6.29
C HIS A 39 -5.01 8.11 5.42
N GLY A 40 -4.81 7.93 4.12
CA GLY A 40 -4.62 9.04 3.18
C GLY A 40 -5.86 9.93 3.09
N GLN A 41 -7.05 9.32 3.02
CA GLN A 41 -8.33 10.04 3.04
C GLN A 41 -8.54 10.80 4.36
N LEU A 42 -8.23 10.16 5.49
CA LEU A 42 -8.31 10.81 6.80
C LEU A 42 -7.35 12.00 6.92
N ALA A 43 -6.11 11.86 6.46
CA ALA A 43 -5.12 12.93 6.47
C ALA A 43 -5.44 14.06 5.48
N ALA A 44 -6.14 13.77 4.37
CA ALA A 44 -6.60 14.76 3.41
C ALA A 44 -7.85 15.53 3.87
N SER A 45 -8.53 15.06 4.93
CA SER A 45 -9.75 15.70 5.43
C SER A 45 -9.45 17.06 6.09
N PRO A 46 -10.43 17.99 6.13
CA PRO A 46 -10.22 19.34 6.69
C PRO A 46 -9.82 19.35 8.18
N SER A 47 -10.12 18.29 8.91
CA SER A 47 -9.73 18.13 10.31
C SER A 47 -8.28 17.67 10.49
N GLY A 48 -7.55 17.38 9.40
CA GLY A 48 -6.10 17.19 9.35
C GLY A 48 -5.55 16.25 10.43
N ASN A 49 -5.57 14.94 10.18
CA ASN A 49 -5.11 13.98 11.18
C ASN A 49 -3.60 13.68 11.07
N ASN A 50 -2.78 14.37 11.87
CA ASN A 50 -1.33 14.12 11.96
C ASN A 50 -0.99 12.65 12.34
N GLU A 51 -1.85 11.98 13.11
CA GLU A 51 -1.66 10.58 13.47
C GLU A 51 -1.83 9.66 12.26
N ALA A 52 -2.74 10.01 11.33
CA ALA A 52 -2.93 9.26 10.10
C ALA A 52 -1.66 9.27 9.23
N MET A 53 -0.94 10.40 9.17
CA MET A 53 0.33 10.45 8.44
C MET A 53 1.43 9.61 9.09
N ALA A 54 1.52 9.62 10.43
CA ALA A 54 2.46 8.75 11.14
C ALA A 54 2.13 7.26 10.92
N ARG A 55 0.83 6.93 10.80
CA ARG A 55 0.37 5.57 10.49
C ARG A 55 0.73 5.16 9.06
N ILE A 56 0.53 6.04 8.08
CA ILE A 56 0.95 5.82 6.68
C ILE A 56 2.44 5.49 6.63
N GLY A 57 3.31 6.25 7.32
CA GLY A 57 4.74 5.99 7.31
C GLY A 57 5.13 4.57 7.73
N ARG A 58 4.45 4.01 8.74
CA ARG A 58 4.66 2.61 9.17
C ARG A 58 4.10 1.60 8.16
N LEU A 59 2.96 1.90 7.54
CA LEU A 59 2.34 1.03 6.55
C LEU A 59 3.16 0.97 5.26
N LEU A 60 3.80 2.06 4.85
CA LEU A 60 4.68 2.09 3.67
C LEU A 60 5.85 1.10 3.82
N GLY A 61 6.54 1.09 4.96
CA GLY A 61 7.60 0.12 5.21
C GLY A 61 7.10 -1.33 5.23
N ARG A 62 5.85 -1.55 5.65
CA ARG A 62 5.21 -2.88 5.57
C ARG A 62 4.88 -3.28 4.14
N VAL A 63 4.31 -2.37 3.35
CA VAL A 63 3.94 -2.60 1.94
C VAL A 63 5.17 -2.96 1.11
N GLU A 64 6.31 -2.31 1.35
CA GLU A 64 7.56 -2.60 0.65
C GLU A 64 8.01 -4.05 0.86
N GLY A 65 8.03 -4.52 2.11
CA GLY A 65 8.35 -5.91 2.43
C GLY A 65 7.33 -6.91 1.86
N GLU A 66 6.04 -6.54 1.84
CA GLU A 66 4.98 -7.37 1.26
C GLU A 66 5.08 -7.47 -0.27
N CYS A 67 5.49 -6.40 -0.96
CA CYS A 67 5.79 -6.43 -2.40
C CYS A 67 6.93 -7.40 -2.70
N VAL A 68 8.06 -7.30 -1.99
CA VAL A 68 9.20 -8.21 -2.17
C VAL A 68 8.80 -9.66 -1.92
N ALA A 69 7.99 -9.91 -0.88
CA ALA A 69 7.49 -11.25 -0.58
C ALA A 69 6.57 -11.79 -1.69
N ALA A 70 5.70 -10.95 -2.23
CA ALA A 70 4.78 -11.29 -3.31
C ALA A 70 5.54 -11.59 -4.61
N GLU A 71 6.48 -10.74 -5.02
CA GLU A 71 7.34 -10.97 -6.18
C GLU A 71 8.11 -12.29 -6.07
N ARG A 72 8.72 -12.54 -4.90
CA ARG A 72 9.46 -13.78 -4.66
C ARG A 72 8.58 -15.02 -4.71
N TRP A 73 7.34 -14.93 -4.21
CA TRP A 73 6.40 -16.03 -4.26
C TRP A 73 5.91 -16.29 -5.69
N LEU A 74 5.46 -15.24 -6.39
CA LEU A 74 5.02 -15.33 -7.79
C LEU A 74 6.14 -15.87 -8.69
N GLY A 75 7.37 -15.36 -8.53
CA GLY A 75 8.51 -15.80 -9.32
C GLY A 75 8.85 -17.28 -9.14
N ARG A 76 8.75 -17.81 -7.91
CA ARG A 76 8.89 -19.27 -7.69
C ARG A 76 7.77 -20.06 -8.32
N TRP A 77 6.53 -19.61 -8.11
CA TRP A 77 5.36 -20.29 -8.66
C TRP A 77 5.44 -20.41 -10.19
N TYR A 78 5.79 -19.33 -10.90
CA TYR A 78 5.98 -19.37 -12.35
C TYR A 78 7.18 -20.23 -12.81
N ALA A 79 8.19 -20.44 -11.97
CA ALA A 79 9.33 -21.30 -12.31
C ALA A 79 9.04 -22.79 -12.10
N GLU A 80 8.11 -23.12 -11.21
CA GLU A 80 7.78 -24.49 -10.82
C GLU A 80 6.50 -25.02 -11.51
N GLU A 81 5.50 -24.15 -11.68
CA GLU A 81 4.14 -24.50 -12.12
C GLU A 81 3.69 -23.77 -13.40
N GLY A 82 4.53 -22.88 -13.93
CA GLY A 82 4.26 -22.02 -15.09
C GLY A 82 4.56 -22.64 -16.45
#